data_AF-A0A7V9IF53-F1
#
_entry.id   AF-A0A7V9IF53-F1
#
_cell.length_a   1.000
_cell.length_b   1.000
_cell.length_c   1.000
_cell.angle_alpha   90.00
_cell.angle_beta   90.00
_cell.angle_gamma   90.00
#
_symmetry.space_group_name_H-M   'P 1'
#
loop_
_entity.id
_entity.type
_entity.pdbx_description
1 polymer ?
#
loop_
_entity_poly.entity_id
_entity_poly.type
_entity_poly.pdbx_seq_one_letter_code
_entity_poly.pdbx_strand_id
1 'polypeptide(L)'
;MNTEKKTNERGPNPTWQNPLIKKIAIYGAVLLVVFLLGLVPVWLTARERAAELAETQRQLRSALVKNTLASSVIDARRAEYEPARQSASDFFTNLQAEMERETDSVLTEAQRESVRPLFTQRDEIITLLSRSDPASAERLSDIYVSYRNSMRGSQ
;
A
#
# COMPACT_ATOMS: atom_id res chain seq x y z
N MET A 1 -61.76 12.72 47.48
CA MET A 1 -62.25 11.36 47.82
C MET A 1 -61.83 10.45 46.69
N ASN A 2 -61.03 9.43 47.00
CA ASN A 2 -60.79 8.16 46.29
C ASN A 2 -60.35 8.15 44.79
N THR A 3 -59.11 7.70 44.53
CA THR A 3 -58.73 6.36 43.96
C THR A 3 -59.04 6.26 42.46
N GLU A 4 -58.08 6.08 41.56
CA GLU A 4 -57.29 4.85 41.42
C GLU A 4 -55.96 5.08 40.67
N LYS A 5 -54.89 4.48 41.23
CA LYS A 5 -53.75 3.97 40.45
C LYS A 5 -54.21 2.71 39.72
N LYS A 6 -53.79 2.53 38.45
CA LYS A 6 -53.44 1.28 37.73
C LYS A 6 -53.53 1.58 36.23
N THR A 7 -52.60 1.21 35.35
CA THR A 7 -51.79 -0.02 35.28
C THR A 7 -50.46 0.27 34.59
N ASN A 8 -49.38 -0.16 35.25
CA ASN A 8 -48.05 -0.32 34.68
C ASN A 8 -48.10 -1.49 33.70
N GLU A 9 -48.15 -1.23 32.40
CA GLU A 9 -47.95 -2.24 31.36
C GLU A 9 -46.46 -2.63 31.33
N ARG A 10 -46.10 -3.59 32.18
CA ARG A 10 -44.85 -4.33 32.05
C ARG A 10 -44.91 -5.09 30.73
N GLY A 11 -44.01 -4.71 29.82
CA GLY A 11 -43.78 -5.40 28.55
C GLY A 11 -43.56 -6.91 28.72
N PRO A 12 -43.71 -7.67 27.63
CA PRO A 12 -43.73 -9.12 27.65
C PRO A 12 -42.46 -9.68 28.32
N ASN A 13 -42.64 -10.33 29.48
CA ASN A 13 -41.58 -11.11 30.10
C ASN A 13 -41.25 -12.29 29.16
N PRO A 14 -40.02 -12.43 28.66
CA PRO A 14 -39.64 -13.61 27.91
C PRO A 14 -39.64 -14.79 28.88
N THR A 15 -40.64 -15.65 28.77
CA THR A 15 -40.82 -16.84 29.61
C THR A 15 -39.78 -17.89 29.25
N TRP A 16 -38.56 -17.74 29.77
CA TRP A 16 -37.53 -18.79 29.80
C TRP A 16 -37.88 -19.89 30.83
N GLN A 17 -39.12 -20.38 30.87
CA GLN A 17 -39.56 -21.44 31.77
C GLN A 17 -39.43 -22.84 31.16
N ASN A 18 -39.20 -22.95 29.85
CA ASN A 18 -39.12 -24.24 29.18
C ASN A 18 -37.70 -24.82 29.25
N PRO A 19 -37.47 -25.99 29.91
CA PRO A 19 -36.14 -26.56 30.10
C PRO A 19 -35.43 -26.89 28.77
N LEU A 20 -36.18 -27.14 27.70
CA LEU A 20 -35.63 -27.31 26.35
C LEU A 20 -35.05 -26.00 25.78
N ILE A 21 -35.71 -24.87 25.98
CA ILE A 21 -35.27 -23.57 25.47
C ILE A 21 -34.00 -23.10 26.21
N LYS A 22 -33.89 -23.36 27.52
CA LYS A 22 -32.65 -23.13 28.27
C LYS A 22 -31.48 -23.96 27.75
N LYS A 23 -31.72 -25.25 27.43
CA LYS A 23 -30.68 -26.12 26.86
C LYS A 23 -30.23 -25.64 25.48
N ILE A 24 -31.17 -25.26 24.62
CA ILE A 24 -30.85 -24.70 23.28
C ILE A 24 -30.05 -23.40 23.41
N ALA A 25 -30.41 -22.51 24.34
CA ALA A 25 -29.65 -21.28 24.57
C ALA A 25 -28.23 -21.56 25.07
N ILE A 26 -28.05 -22.53 25.97
CA ILE A 26 -26.72 -22.94 26.46
C ILE A 26 -25.89 -23.55 25.33
N TYR A 27 -26.45 -24.48 24.55
CA TYR A 27 -25.74 -25.07 23.42
C TYR A 27 -25.40 -24.04 22.34
N GLY A 28 -26.31 -23.10 22.06
CA GLY A 28 -26.06 -21.98 21.16
C GLY A 28 -24.94 -21.07 21.64
N ALA A 29 -24.92 -20.74 22.94
CA ALA A 29 -23.86 -19.94 23.54
C ALA A 29 -22.50 -20.66 23.47
N VAL A 30 -22.45 -21.97 23.78
CA VAL A 30 -21.22 -22.78 23.68
C VAL A 30 -20.73 -22.86 22.24
N LEU A 31 -21.62 -23.09 21.27
CA LEU A 31 -21.27 -23.09 19.85
C LEU A 31 -20.70 -21.75 19.40
N LEU A 32 -21.30 -20.64 19.86
CA LEU A 32 -20.85 -19.29 19.54
C LEU A 32 -19.45 -19.02 20.12
N VAL A 33 -19.17 -19.45 21.36
CA VAL A 33 -17.85 -19.32 21.97
C VAL A 33 -16.80 -20.13 21.21
N VAL A 34 -17.10 -21.39 20.86
CA VAL A 34 -16.18 -22.24 20.06
C VAL A 34 -15.95 -21.63 18.67
N PHE A 35 -17.00 -21.13 18.03
CA PHE A 35 -16.91 -20.44 16.75
C PHE A 35 -16.05 -19.19 16.82
N LEU A 36 -16.21 -18.36 17.87
CA LEU A 36 -15.37 -17.18 18.08
C LEU A 36 -13.91 -17.53 18.36
N LEU A 37 -13.65 -18.60 19.12
CA LEU A 37 -12.29 -19.07 19.38
C LEU A 37 -11.57 -19.53 18.11
N GLY A 38 -12.28 -20.03 17.11
CA GLY A 38 -11.71 -20.32 15.78
C GLY A 38 -11.59 -19.09 14.88
N LEU A 39 -12.60 -18.21 14.90
CA LEU A 39 -12.71 -17.09 13.98
C LEU A 39 -11.77 -15.92 14.31
N VAL A 40 -11.65 -15.56 15.59
CA VAL A 40 -10.84 -14.41 16.04
C VAL A 40 -9.35 -14.54 15.70
N PRO A 41 -8.66 -15.66 16.00
CA PRO A 41 -7.25 -15.80 15.65
C PRO A 41 -7.01 -15.87 14.14
N VAL A 42 -7.94 -16.46 13.38
CA VAL A 42 -7.88 -16.45 11.91
C VAL A 42 -8.02 -15.03 11.34
N TRP A 43 -8.91 -14.22 11.92
CA TRP A 43 -9.09 -12.84 11.46
C TRP A 43 -7.87 -11.96 11.78
N LEU A 44 -7.29 -12.10 12.97
CA LEU A 44 -6.09 -11.36 13.35
C LEU A 44 -4.88 -11.75 12.49
N THR A 45 -4.65 -13.05 12.30
CA THR A 45 -3.55 -13.54 11.44
C THR A 45 -3.74 -13.17 9.98
N ALA A 46 -4.98 -13.16 9.45
CA ALA A 46 -5.25 -12.69 8.10
C ALA A 46 -4.90 -11.19 7.93
N ARG A 47 -5.15 -10.38 8.96
CA ARG A 47 -4.80 -8.95 8.94
C ARG A 47 -3.29 -8.73 9.03
N GLU A 48 -2.58 -9.53 9.82
CA GLU A 48 -1.12 -9.51 9.89
C GLU A 48 -0.48 -9.93 8.55
N ARG A 49 -0.98 -10.99 7.92
CA ARG A 49 -0.50 -11.43 6.60
C ARG A 49 -0.80 -10.40 5.50
N ALA A 50 -1.95 -9.75 5.57
CA ALA A 50 -2.28 -8.67 4.64
C ALA A 50 -1.32 -7.47 4.80
N ALA A 51 -0.97 -7.11 6.03
CA ALA A 51 0.02 -6.07 6.30
C ALA A 51 1.43 -6.46 5.84
N GLU A 52 1.85 -7.70 6.10
CA GLU A 52 3.16 -8.25 5.69
C GLU A 52 3.29 -8.29 4.15
N LEU A 53 2.22 -8.67 3.45
CA LEU A 53 2.15 -8.63 1.98
C LEU A 53 2.22 -7.20 1.45
N ALA A 54 1.47 -6.27 2.05
CA ALA A 54 1.51 -4.86 1.65
C ALA A 54 2.90 -4.26 1.82
N GLU A 55 3.58 -4.56 2.94
CA GLU A 55 4.94 -4.11 3.19
C GLU A 55 5.94 -4.72 2.19
N THR A 56 5.85 -6.02 1.95
CA THR A 56 6.73 -6.72 1.00
C THR A 56 6.53 -6.19 -0.43
N GLN A 57 5.29 -5.96 -0.85
CA GLN A 57 4.99 -5.36 -2.16
C GLN A 57 5.54 -3.94 -2.26
N ARG A 58 5.43 -3.15 -1.19
CA ARG A 58 5.97 -1.79 -1.14
C ARG A 58 7.49 -1.79 -1.27
N GLN A 59 8.17 -2.68 -0.56
CA GLN A 59 9.62 -2.85 -0.65
C GLN A 59 10.03 -3.27 -2.07
N LEU A 60 9.33 -4.25 -2.66
CA LEU A 60 9.58 -4.73 -4.02
C LEU A 60 9.41 -3.61 -5.05
N ARG A 61 8.32 -2.85 -5.01
CA ARG A 61 8.08 -1.73 -5.93
C ARG A 61 9.17 -0.66 -5.80
N SER A 62 9.57 -0.34 -4.57
CA SER A 62 10.67 0.61 -4.33
C SER A 62 12.00 0.12 -4.92
N ALA A 63 12.26 -1.19 -4.85
CA ALA A 63 13.45 -1.81 -5.39
C ALA A 63 13.41 -1.85 -6.93
N LEU A 64 12.25 -2.15 -7.52
CA LEU A 64 12.05 -2.15 -8.97
C LEU A 64 12.33 -0.77 -9.56
N VAL A 65 11.76 0.30 -9.00
CA VAL A 65 11.98 1.68 -9.47
C VAL A 65 13.47 2.07 -9.37
N LYS A 66 14.16 1.68 -8.29
CA LYS A 66 15.60 1.91 -8.16
C LYS A 66 16.42 1.12 -9.18
N ASN A 67 16.03 -0.13 -9.42
CA ASN A 67 16.77 -1.03 -10.29
C ASN A 67 16.65 -0.63 -11.76
N THR A 68 15.47 -0.20 -12.22
CA THR A 68 15.28 0.28 -13.59
C THR A 68 16.13 1.52 -13.88
N LEU A 69 16.21 2.47 -12.94
CA LEU A 69 17.09 3.63 -13.08
C LEU A 69 18.58 3.26 -13.00
N ALA A 70 18.96 2.32 -12.13
CA ALA A 70 20.33 1.84 -12.07
C ALA A 70 20.74 1.12 -13.37
N SER A 71 19.85 0.31 -13.94
CA SER A 71 20.06 -0.36 -15.23
C SER A 71 20.27 0.66 -16.34
N SER A 72 19.42 1.70 -16.42
CA SER A 72 19.59 2.71 -17.47
C SER A 72 20.93 3.44 -17.40
N VAL A 73 21.42 3.73 -16.19
CA VAL A 73 22.77 4.30 -15.99
C VAL A 73 23.85 3.35 -16.51
N ILE A 74 23.77 2.07 -16.17
CA ILE A 74 24.77 1.07 -16.57
C ILE A 74 24.76 0.87 -18.09
N ASP A 75 23.58 0.74 -18.67
CA ASP A 75 23.37 0.53 -20.10
C ASP A 75 23.88 1.75 -20.89
N ALA A 76 23.57 2.98 -20.44
CA ALA A 76 24.09 4.20 -21.05
C ALA A 76 25.62 4.28 -20.98
N ARG A 77 26.23 3.89 -19.85
CA ARG A 77 27.70 3.83 -19.70
C ARG A 77 28.35 2.81 -20.61
N ARG A 78 27.63 1.75 -20.97
CA ARG A 78 28.07 0.72 -21.93
C ARG A 78 27.80 1.12 -23.39
N ALA A 79 27.32 2.34 -23.63
CA ALA A 79 26.85 2.81 -24.94
C ALA A 79 25.67 1.98 -25.51
N GLU A 80 24.94 1.28 -24.63
CA GLU A 80 23.71 0.55 -24.94
C GLU A 80 22.51 1.49 -24.78
N TYR A 81 22.43 2.51 -25.65
CA TYR A 81 21.50 3.63 -25.50
C TYR A 81 20.02 3.25 -25.65
N GLU A 82 19.71 2.24 -26.46
CA GLU A 82 18.34 1.78 -26.64
C GLU A 82 17.79 1.04 -25.41
N PRO A 83 18.49 0.03 -24.84
CA PRO A 83 18.14 -0.53 -23.53
C PRO A 83 18.08 0.54 -22.43
N ALA A 84 19.01 1.49 -22.43
CA ALA A 84 19.01 2.59 -21.47
C ALA A 84 17.75 3.47 -21.60
N ARG A 85 17.32 3.77 -22.83
CA ARG A 85 16.09 4.55 -23.10
C ARG A 85 14.84 3.83 -22.61
N GLN A 86 14.74 2.52 -22.84
CA GLN A 86 13.62 1.71 -22.36
C GLN A 86 13.57 1.73 -20.83
N SER A 87 14.69 1.41 -20.18
CA SER A 87 14.80 1.39 -18.71
C SER A 87 14.52 2.77 -18.07
N ALA A 88 14.99 3.87 -18.70
CA ALA A 88 14.68 5.22 -18.25
C ALA A 88 13.18 5.54 -18.41
N SER A 89 12.56 5.16 -19.54
CA SER A 89 11.12 5.36 -19.77
C SER A 89 10.28 4.59 -18.76
N ASP A 90 10.65 3.34 -18.48
CA ASP A 90 10.00 2.49 -17.48
C ASP A 90 10.14 3.08 -16.07
N PHE A 91 11.32 3.61 -15.74
CA PHE A 91 11.52 4.33 -14.47
C PHE A 91 10.52 5.48 -14.31
N PHE A 92 10.43 6.40 -15.28
CA PHE A 92 9.53 7.56 -15.18
C PHE A 92 8.05 7.15 -15.19
N THR A 93 7.69 6.13 -15.98
CA THR A 93 6.31 5.60 -16.02
C THR A 93 5.91 5.01 -14.66
N ASN A 94 6.78 4.20 -14.06
CA ASN A 94 6.53 3.62 -12.75
C ASN A 94 6.52 4.67 -11.64
N LEU A 95 7.42 5.66 -11.70
CA LEU A 95 7.46 6.75 -10.73
C LEU A 95 6.18 7.60 -10.79
N GLN A 96 5.67 7.88 -11.99
CA GLN A 96 4.41 8.61 -12.18
C GLN A 96 3.23 7.83 -11.59
N ALA A 97 3.16 6.52 -11.85
CA ALA A 97 2.12 5.66 -11.29
C ALA A 97 2.15 5.64 -9.75
N GLU A 98 3.33 5.70 -9.12
CA GLU A 98 3.46 5.80 -7.67
C GLU A 98 3.07 7.19 -7.12
N MET A 99 3.22 8.27 -7.91
CA MET A 99 2.76 9.60 -7.55
C MET A 99 1.24 9.74 -7.62
N GLU A 100 0.60 9.11 -8.60
CA GLU A 100 -0.86 9.13 -8.82
C GLU A 100 -1.60 8.21 -7.85
N ARG A 101 -0.93 7.20 -7.29
CA ARG A 101 -1.51 6.33 -6.26
C ARG A 101 -1.73 7.10 -4.96
N GLU A 102 -2.99 7.29 -4.58
CA GLU A 102 -3.34 7.89 -3.29
C GLU A 102 -3.20 6.89 -2.13
N THR A 103 -3.67 5.65 -2.31
CA THR A 103 -3.61 4.57 -1.30
C THR A 103 -2.55 3.54 -1.68
N ASP A 104 -1.80 3.00 -0.70
CA ASP A 104 -0.71 2.01 -0.89
C ASP A 104 0.46 2.44 -1.80
N SER A 105 0.66 3.75 -1.97
CA SER A 105 1.84 4.28 -2.66
C SER A 105 3.12 3.98 -1.88
N VAL A 106 4.19 3.69 -2.62
CA VAL A 106 5.54 3.58 -2.05
C VAL A 106 5.99 4.93 -1.49
N LEU A 107 5.54 6.03 -2.09
CA LEU A 107 5.95 7.40 -1.78
C LEU A 107 5.04 8.03 -0.73
N THR A 108 5.65 8.65 0.27
CA THR A 108 4.98 9.62 1.15
C THR A 108 4.69 10.93 0.40
N GLU A 109 3.78 11.76 0.90
CA GLU A 109 3.49 13.07 0.29
C GLU A 109 4.74 13.96 0.17
N ALA A 110 5.59 13.99 1.20
CA ALA A 110 6.86 14.71 1.17
C ALA A 110 7.80 14.15 0.09
N GLN A 111 7.86 12.82 -0.06
CA GLN A 111 8.65 12.20 -1.12
C GLN A 111 8.10 12.54 -2.51
N ARG A 112 6.77 12.52 -2.72
CA ARG A 112 6.14 12.90 -3.99
C ARG A 112 6.53 14.31 -4.41
N GLU A 113 6.49 15.26 -3.47
CA GLU A 113 6.89 16.64 -3.77
C GLU A 113 8.39 16.75 -4.07
N SER A 114 9.23 15.99 -3.36
CA SER A 114 10.67 15.98 -3.60
C SER A 114 11.10 15.30 -4.90
N VAL A 115 10.31 14.38 -5.47
CA VAL A 115 10.61 13.71 -6.75
C VAL A 115 9.96 14.40 -7.94
N ARG A 116 8.95 15.25 -7.74
CA ARG A 116 8.25 16.02 -8.78
C ARG A 116 9.22 16.76 -9.74
N PRO A 117 10.30 17.43 -9.27
CA PRO A 117 11.25 18.10 -10.16
C PRO A 117 12.05 17.16 -11.08
N LEU A 118 12.14 15.87 -10.76
CA LEU A 118 12.87 14.91 -11.59
C LEU A 118 12.21 14.71 -12.97
N PHE A 119 10.89 14.88 -13.05
CA PHE A 119 10.14 14.72 -14.31
C PHE A 119 10.47 15.80 -15.34
N THR A 120 10.93 16.98 -14.90
CA THR A 120 11.39 18.05 -15.80
C THR A 120 12.57 17.60 -16.66
N GLN A 121 13.36 16.64 -16.19
CA GLN A 121 14.56 16.15 -16.89
C GLN A 121 14.27 14.97 -17.82
N ARG A 122 13.04 14.43 -17.82
CA ARG A 122 12.66 13.24 -18.60
C ARG A 122 12.88 13.47 -20.10
N ASP A 123 12.34 14.55 -20.64
CA ASP A 123 12.35 14.76 -22.10
C ASP A 123 13.77 15.05 -22.60
N GLU A 124 14.58 15.74 -21.78
CA GLU A 124 16.01 15.94 -22.01
C GLU A 124 16.74 14.59 -22.09
N ILE A 125 16.56 13.71 -21.09
CA ILE A 125 17.31 12.46 -21.04
C ILE A 125 16.89 11.48 -22.14
N ILE A 126 15.60 11.42 -22.47
CA ILE A 126 15.10 10.61 -23.59
C ILE A 126 15.66 11.12 -24.92
N THR A 127 15.82 12.43 -25.07
CA THR A 127 16.43 13.04 -26.25
C THR A 127 17.91 12.69 -26.36
N LEU A 128 18.68 12.81 -25.26
CA LEU A 128 20.10 12.44 -25.23
C LEU A 128 20.31 10.96 -25.56
N LEU A 129 19.51 10.07 -24.96
CA LEU A 129 19.55 8.63 -25.22
C LEU A 129 19.18 8.30 -26.67
N SER A 130 18.15 8.94 -27.23
CA SER A 130 17.75 8.73 -28.63
C SER A 130 18.78 9.24 -29.64
N ARG A 131 19.66 10.17 -29.23
CA ARG A 131 20.79 10.66 -30.04
C ARG A 131 22.08 9.89 -29.80
N SER A 132 22.06 8.86 -28.95
CA SER A 132 23.27 8.12 -28.55
C SER A 132 24.35 9.03 -27.95
N ASP A 133 23.94 10.08 -27.23
CA ASP A 133 24.84 11.06 -26.64
C ASP A 133 25.48 10.50 -25.35
N PRO A 134 26.82 10.42 -25.24
CA PRO A 134 27.50 9.94 -24.04
C PRO A 134 27.19 10.75 -22.76
N ALA A 135 26.77 12.02 -22.88
CA ALA A 135 26.36 12.84 -21.75
C ALA A 135 25.13 12.27 -21.01
N SER A 136 24.34 11.42 -21.69
CA SER A 136 23.19 10.73 -21.08
C SER A 136 23.57 9.91 -19.84
N ALA A 137 24.74 9.27 -19.82
CA ALA A 137 25.17 8.44 -18.70
C ALA A 137 25.41 9.27 -17.42
N GLU A 138 26.02 10.45 -17.56
CA GLU A 138 26.25 11.37 -16.44
C GLU A 138 24.92 11.94 -15.96
N ARG A 139 24.07 12.38 -16.89
CA ARG A 139 22.75 12.94 -16.57
C ARG A 139 21.84 11.93 -15.86
N LEU A 140 21.83 10.66 -16.27
CA LEU A 140 21.12 9.59 -15.56
C LEU A 140 21.70 9.34 -14.17
N SER A 141 23.03 9.47 -14.00
CA SER A 141 23.69 9.31 -12.70
C SER A 141 23.25 10.42 -11.73
N ASP A 142 23.13 11.66 -12.20
CA ASP A 142 22.61 12.78 -11.42
C ASP A 142 21.15 12.55 -10.97
N ILE A 143 20.31 12.10 -11.90
CA ILE A 143 18.90 11.77 -11.59
C ILE A 143 18.84 10.65 -10.54
N TYR A 144 19.70 9.63 -10.65
CA TYR A 144 19.79 8.56 -9.67
C TYR A 144 20.16 9.07 -8.27
N VAL A 145 21.16 9.94 -8.17
CA VAL A 145 21.57 10.53 -6.89
C VAL A 145 20.45 11.40 -6.33
N SER A 146 19.84 12.25 -7.15
CA SER A 146 18.73 13.12 -6.72
C SER A 146 17.54 12.29 -6.24
N TYR A 147 17.13 11.27 -6.98
CA TYR A 147 16.06 10.35 -6.57
C TYR A 147 16.38 9.65 -5.25
N ARG A 148 17.61 9.13 -5.10
CA ARG A 148 18.06 8.48 -3.85
C ARG A 148 18.01 9.44 -2.66
N ASN A 149 18.36 10.70 -2.87
CA ASN A 149 18.31 11.73 -1.85
C ASN A 149 16.86 12.09 -1.50
N SER A 150 15.99 12.29 -2.49
CA SER A 150 14.54 12.50 -2.30
C SER A 150 13.90 11.35 -1.50
N MET A 151 14.30 10.11 -1.75
CA MET A 151 13.81 8.94 -1.01
C MET A 151 14.34 8.83 0.43
N ARG A 152 15.44 9.52 0.77
CA ARG A 152 16.06 9.53 2.10
C ARG A 152 15.72 10.78 2.93
N GLY A 153 15.59 11.92 2.26
CA GLY A 153 15.34 13.23 2.85
C GLY A 153 13.85 13.47 3.01
N SER A 154 13.25 12.83 4.01
CA SER A 154 11.88 13.12 4.48
C SER A 154 11.75 12.72 5.96
N GLN A 155 12.74 13.09 6.77
CA GLN A 155 12.63 13.12 8.23
C GLN A 155 12.24 14.52 8.68
#